data_AF-A0A7V0QHZ6-F1
#
_entry.id   AF-A0A7V0QHZ6-F1
#
_cell.length_a   1.000
_cell.length_b   1.000
_cell.length_c   1.000
_cell.angle_alpha   90.00
_cell.angle_beta   90.00
_cell.angle_gamma   90.00
#
_symmetry.space_group_name_H-M   'P 1'
#
loop_
_entity.id
_entity.type
_entity.pdbx_description
1 polymer ?
#
loop_
_entity_poly.entity_id
_entity_poly.type
_entity_poly.pdbx_seq_one_letter_code
_entity_poly.pdbx_strand_id
1 'polypeptide(L)'
;MTREIQLQKELVEAIQSAYLENKFYEVKQNCEALKQLGELPNYIIKIIDKADTAIQQAESLLEEGESLLANGYPNKAIECFEKAKKIVKDHPDVETGIERCKTQLIEAEDCLEKIKKAVDEEDFEKALELKTELESLNRDLVVDADHLMQDYQILKKEKKKRTLLIGLIAGLVLLGFIVVVATYFSSVQKIQDKKAFINLTKVAEKTKDPRKRLVLYKNFLSKYPKSQYAPTVRRKLHELPKIIDKTDYLKALAEEKKAGDNLEKAKHALEHYLKVHPRGHYRKEIKKSLQRLHERMDERQYQQVLMACQKAGENYEECQKNLESYLKKYPKGRYKEEVEKKLAAIPDLIFKRSLREIESYEKQSNYKKALFLIEKNTEKFGNDPQKKAKLAEIKKRCFDGLDRQDFELAKKQAEEAGDDLNKAETAYRNYISQHPEGNYVLSAREALQEIEKKRIEQKKKLAQLEAQKKDDETWAHLKNMASQTKNIPRSIQIISRYLIKYPNGRHAKEAKQKIVDLHKKWFREKA
;
A
#
# COMPACT_ATOMS: atom_id res chain seq x y z
N MET A 1 -27.09 18.16 -21.43
CA MET A 1 -26.11 18.69 -20.46
C MET A 1 -26.66 18.39 -19.08
N THR A 2 -26.00 17.49 -18.34
CA THR A 2 -26.53 16.84 -17.13
C THR A 2 -26.60 17.83 -15.97
N ARG A 3 -27.64 17.76 -15.13
CA ARG A 3 -27.84 18.61 -13.92
C ARG A 3 -26.61 18.71 -13.02
N GLU A 4 -25.80 17.66 -12.99
CA GLU A 4 -24.54 17.55 -12.24
C GLU A 4 -23.43 18.47 -12.77
N ILE A 5 -23.31 18.62 -14.10
CA ILE A 5 -22.31 19.52 -14.73
C ILE A 5 -22.64 20.98 -14.43
N GLN A 6 -23.94 21.32 -14.42
CA GLN A 6 -24.40 22.66 -14.07
C GLN A 6 -24.09 22.99 -12.60
N LEU A 7 -24.33 22.05 -11.69
CA LEU A 7 -24.04 22.21 -10.26
C LEU A 7 -22.54 22.34 -9.97
N GLN A 8 -21.69 21.59 -10.67
CA GLN A 8 -20.23 21.73 -10.57
C GLN A 8 -19.76 23.14 -10.98
N LYS A 9 -20.35 23.71 -12.04
CA LYS A 9 -20.02 25.06 -12.50
C LYS A 9 -20.44 26.13 -11.48
N GLU A 10 -21.64 26.02 -10.94
CA GLU A 10 -22.16 26.94 -9.90
C GLU A 10 -21.29 26.91 -8.63
N LEU A 11 -20.84 25.71 -8.21
CA LEU A 11 -19.94 25.57 -7.06
C LEU A 11 -18.56 26.18 -7.30
N VAL A 12 -18.01 26.05 -8.52
CA VAL A 12 -16.73 26.69 -8.88
C VAL A 12 -16.85 28.21 -8.83
N GLU A 13 -17.92 28.78 -9.37
CA GLU A 13 -18.19 30.23 -9.33
C GLU A 13 -18.37 30.71 -7.88
N ALA A 14 -19.10 29.96 -7.06
CA ALA A 14 -19.26 30.24 -5.63
C ALA A 14 -17.94 30.21 -4.85
N ILE A 15 -17.07 29.21 -5.11
CA ILE A 15 -15.73 29.12 -4.51
C ILE A 15 -14.89 30.34 -4.88
N GLN A 16 -14.91 30.78 -6.14
CA GLN A 16 -14.15 31.93 -6.59
C GLN A 16 -14.67 33.23 -5.98
N SER A 17 -15.99 33.42 -5.92
CA SER A 17 -16.61 34.59 -5.29
C SER A 17 -16.28 34.66 -3.80
N ALA A 18 -16.46 33.56 -3.08
CA ALA A 18 -16.16 33.46 -1.65
C ALA A 18 -14.67 33.72 -1.36
N TYR A 19 -13.77 33.22 -2.22
CA TYR A 19 -12.34 33.46 -2.09
C TYR A 19 -11.97 34.95 -2.27
N LEU A 20 -12.59 35.65 -3.21
CA LEU A 20 -12.37 37.09 -3.42
C LEU A 20 -12.93 37.95 -2.28
N GLU A 21 -13.95 37.47 -1.58
CA GLU A 21 -14.55 38.14 -0.43
C GLU A 21 -13.88 37.81 0.92
N ASN A 22 -12.77 37.05 0.91
CA ASN A 22 -12.10 36.50 2.09
C ASN A 22 -13.03 35.66 2.98
N LYS A 23 -14.03 34.98 2.38
CA LYS A 23 -14.95 34.07 3.06
C LYS A 23 -14.45 32.64 2.97
N PHE A 24 -13.41 32.32 3.73
CA PHE A 24 -12.66 31.07 3.55
C PHE A 24 -13.36 29.85 4.16
N TYR A 25 -14.29 30.02 5.10
CA TYR A 25 -15.14 28.92 5.56
C TYR A 25 -16.20 28.56 4.51
N GLU A 26 -16.76 29.56 3.83
CA GLU A 26 -17.65 29.36 2.68
C GLU A 26 -16.90 28.70 1.50
N VAL A 27 -15.64 29.08 1.24
CA VAL A 27 -14.76 28.37 0.28
C VAL A 27 -14.63 26.90 0.65
N LYS A 28 -14.32 26.58 1.91
CA LYS A 28 -14.13 25.21 2.37
C LYS A 28 -15.40 24.37 2.24
N GLN A 29 -16.55 24.93 2.63
CA GLN A 29 -17.85 24.29 2.49
C GLN A 29 -18.20 23.99 1.03
N ASN A 30 -18.00 24.97 0.13
CA ASN A 30 -18.29 24.79 -1.30
C ASN A 30 -17.30 23.83 -1.96
N CYS A 31 -16.03 23.80 -1.53
CA CYS A 31 -15.04 22.82 -1.99
C CYS A 31 -15.39 21.39 -1.55
N GLU A 32 -15.89 21.19 -0.32
CA GLU A 32 -16.38 19.90 0.15
C GLU A 32 -17.58 19.41 -0.66
N ALA A 33 -18.53 20.30 -0.97
CA ALA A 33 -19.66 20.00 -1.84
C ALA A 33 -19.20 19.64 -3.26
N LEU A 34 -18.22 20.36 -3.82
CA LEU A 34 -17.68 20.09 -5.15
C LEU A 34 -16.94 18.74 -5.21
N LYS A 35 -16.21 18.39 -4.15
CA LYS A 35 -15.52 17.10 -4.01
C LYS A 35 -16.47 15.90 -3.99
N GLN A 36 -17.70 16.08 -3.51
CA GLN A 36 -18.73 15.02 -3.54
C GLN A 36 -19.25 14.74 -4.95
N LEU A 37 -19.06 15.67 -5.90
CA LEU A 37 -19.52 15.57 -7.28
C LEU A 37 -18.42 15.15 -8.27
N GLY A 38 -17.16 15.04 -7.83
CA GLY A 38 -16.04 14.66 -8.71
C GLY A 38 -14.67 15.11 -8.21
N GLU A 39 -13.65 14.91 -9.04
CA GLU A 39 -12.28 15.34 -8.72
C GLU A 39 -12.15 16.87 -8.77
N LEU A 40 -11.46 17.43 -7.77
CA LEU A 40 -11.22 18.86 -7.68
C LEU A 40 -10.20 19.31 -8.74
N PRO A 41 -10.48 20.36 -9.52
CA PRO A 41 -9.50 20.94 -10.42
C PRO A 41 -8.27 21.46 -9.67
N ASN A 42 -7.08 21.29 -10.25
CA ASN A 42 -5.80 21.70 -9.65
C ASN A 42 -5.75 23.18 -9.21
N TYR A 43 -6.48 24.08 -9.86
CA TYR A 43 -6.53 25.49 -9.46
C TYR A 43 -7.41 25.72 -8.22
N ILE A 44 -8.45 24.90 -8.00
CA ILE A 44 -9.26 24.92 -6.77
C ILE A 44 -8.44 24.39 -5.60
N ILE A 45 -7.61 23.37 -5.81
CA ILE A 45 -6.68 22.86 -4.78
C ILE A 45 -5.76 23.98 -4.27
N LYS A 46 -5.19 24.79 -5.18
CA LYS A 46 -4.36 25.95 -4.79
C LYS A 46 -5.14 27.04 -4.05
N ILE A 47 -6.43 27.20 -4.33
CA ILE A 47 -7.30 28.13 -3.60
C ILE A 47 -7.51 27.64 -2.16
N ILE A 48 -7.71 26.34 -1.98
CA ILE A 48 -7.84 25.70 -0.65
C ILE A 48 -6.57 25.89 0.17
N ASP A 49 -5.38 25.61 -0.38
CA ASP A 49 -4.12 25.75 0.35
C ASP A 49 -3.91 27.19 0.88
N LYS A 50 -4.30 28.19 0.07
CA LYS A 50 -4.24 29.61 0.47
C LYS A 50 -5.30 29.96 1.50
N ALA A 51 -6.52 29.44 1.36
CA ALA A 51 -7.60 29.62 2.32
C ALA A 51 -7.23 29.02 3.69
N ASP A 52 -6.68 27.80 3.73
CA ASP A 52 -6.21 27.15 4.96
C ASP A 52 -5.08 27.95 5.64
N THR A 53 -4.16 28.50 4.86
CA THR A 53 -3.10 29.37 5.39
C THR A 53 -3.67 30.64 6.04
N ALA A 54 -4.66 31.27 5.40
CA ALA A 54 -5.30 32.47 5.93
C ALA A 54 -6.16 32.17 7.18
N ILE A 55 -6.83 31.02 7.22
CA ILE A 55 -7.56 30.54 8.40
C ILE A 55 -6.60 30.36 9.57
N GLN A 56 -5.46 29.68 9.38
CA GLN A 56 -4.45 29.51 10.45
C GLN A 56 -3.91 30.84 10.97
N GLN A 57 -3.73 31.83 10.10
CA GLN A 57 -3.31 33.17 10.51
C GLN A 57 -4.38 33.88 11.34
N ALA A 58 -5.66 33.76 10.99
CA ALA A 58 -6.76 34.31 11.78
C ALA A 58 -6.95 33.58 13.11
N GLU A 59 -6.82 32.25 13.15
CA GLU A 59 -6.87 31.45 14.38
C GLU A 59 -5.77 31.86 15.37
N SER A 60 -4.54 32.09 14.90
CA SER A 60 -3.46 32.59 15.75
C SER A 60 -3.75 33.96 16.34
N LEU A 61 -4.42 34.86 15.59
CA LEU A 61 -4.82 36.17 16.07
C LEU A 61 -5.99 36.09 17.07
N LEU A 62 -6.89 35.13 16.90
CA LEU A 62 -7.97 34.86 17.84
C LEU A 62 -7.43 34.33 19.18
N GLU A 63 -6.48 33.40 19.15
CA GLU A 63 -5.80 32.92 20.36
C GLU A 63 -5.07 34.05 21.10
N GLU A 64 -4.39 34.93 20.36
CA GLU A 64 -3.75 36.12 20.93
C GLU A 64 -4.79 37.08 21.53
N GLY A 65 -5.91 37.31 20.84
CA GLY A 65 -7.02 38.13 21.31
C GLY A 65 -7.66 37.60 22.61
N GLU A 66 -7.96 36.30 22.69
CA GLU A 66 -8.49 35.66 23.90
C GLU A 66 -7.52 35.75 25.07
N SER A 67 -6.22 35.56 24.82
CA SER A 67 -5.18 35.73 25.82
C SER A 67 -5.13 37.18 26.34
N LEU A 68 -5.18 38.17 25.45
CA LEU A 68 -5.18 39.58 25.83
C LEU A 68 -6.43 39.95 26.64
N LEU A 69 -7.60 39.45 26.24
CA LEU A 69 -8.87 39.67 26.94
C LEU A 69 -8.83 39.08 28.37
N ALA A 70 -8.36 37.84 28.51
CA ALA A 70 -8.22 37.17 29.81
C ALA A 70 -7.21 37.85 30.75
N ASN A 71 -6.27 38.62 30.21
CA ASN A 71 -5.29 39.37 30.98
C ASN A 71 -5.69 40.83 31.28
N GLY A 72 -6.93 41.21 30.94
CA GLY A 72 -7.47 42.55 31.21
C GLY A 72 -7.02 43.61 30.19
N TYR A 73 -6.78 43.22 28.93
CA TYR A 73 -6.47 44.16 27.82
C TYR A 73 -7.53 44.09 26.70
N PRO A 74 -8.80 44.43 26.98
CA PRO A 74 -9.90 44.29 26.02
C PRO A 74 -9.70 45.12 24.73
N ASN A 75 -9.11 46.32 24.80
CA ASN A 75 -8.84 47.14 23.62
C ASN A 75 -7.84 46.48 22.65
N LYS A 76 -6.76 45.89 23.19
CA LYS A 76 -5.77 45.17 22.37
C LYS A 76 -6.35 43.86 21.83
N ALA A 77 -7.23 43.20 22.59
CA ALA A 77 -7.95 42.02 22.12
C ALA A 77 -8.86 42.36 20.92
N ILE A 78 -9.59 43.49 20.96
CA ILE A 78 -10.39 43.99 19.83
C ILE A 78 -9.51 44.20 18.59
N GLU A 79 -8.32 44.79 18.74
CA GLU A 79 -7.41 44.96 17.59
C GLU A 79 -7.01 43.62 16.95
N CYS A 80 -6.77 42.58 17.76
CA CYS A 80 -6.44 41.24 17.25
C CYS A 80 -7.64 40.60 16.54
N PHE A 81 -8.84 40.71 17.10
CA PHE A 81 -10.06 40.21 16.47
C PHE A 81 -10.42 40.95 15.18
N GLU A 82 -10.25 42.28 15.12
CA GLU A 82 -10.44 43.06 13.90
C GLU A 82 -9.40 42.74 12.82
N LYS A 83 -8.15 42.43 13.20
CA LYS A 83 -7.15 41.91 12.26
C LYS A 83 -7.54 40.53 11.74
N ALA A 84 -8.03 39.65 12.60
CA ALA A 84 -8.55 38.34 12.19
C ALA A 84 -9.73 38.48 11.22
N LYS A 85 -10.68 39.39 11.49
CA LYS A 85 -11.83 39.71 10.63
C LYS A 85 -11.44 40.17 9.22
N LYS A 86 -10.36 40.94 9.11
CA LYS A 86 -9.84 41.41 7.81
C LYS A 86 -9.23 40.28 6.98
N ILE A 87 -8.63 39.29 7.65
CA ILE A 87 -8.02 38.12 7.01
C ILE A 87 -9.10 37.10 6.62
N VAL A 88 -10.03 36.79 7.54
CA VAL A 88 -11.13 35.84 7.32
C VAL A 88 -12.44 36.49 7.75
N LYS A 89 -13.23 36.91 6.77
CA LYS A 89 -14.44 37.72 6.99
C LYS A 89 -15.58 36.93 7.62
N ASP A 90 -15.67 35.64 7.30
CA ASP A 90 -16.70 34.70 7.73
C ASP A 90 -16.26 33.80 8.90
N HIS A 91 -15.21 34.19 9.63
CA HIS A 91 -14.77 33.41 10.78
C HIS A 91 -15.83 33.41 11.88
N PRO A 92 -16.29 32.25 12.37
CA PRO A 92 -17.46 32.13 13.25
C PRO A 92 -17.30 32.84 14.60
N ASP A 93 -16.09 32.85 15.15
CA ASP A 93 -15.86 33.31 16.53
C ASP A 93 -15.42 34.78 16.65
N VAL A 94 -15.11 35.45 15.54
CA VAL A 94 -14.54 36.82 15.57
C VAL A 94 -15.53 37.82 16.15
N GLU A 95 -16.79 37.80 15.68
CA GLU A 95 -17.81 38.73 16.18
C GLU A 95 -18.13 38.47 17.65
N THR A 96 -18.18 37.19 18.05
CA THR A 96 -18.38 36.77 19.44
C THR A 96 -17.24 37.28 20.33
N GLY A 97 -15.99 37.21 19.86
CA GLY A 97 -14.83 37.75 20.58
C GLY A 97 -14.89 39.27 20.76
N ILE A 98 -15.29 40.01 19.71
CA ILE A 98 -15.46 41.47 19.76
C ILE A 98 -16.57 41.86 20.74
N GLU A 99 -17.72 41.19 20.71
CA GLU A 99 -18.82 41.46 21.65
C GLU A 99 -18.44 41.18 23.10
N ARG A 100 -17.68 40.10 23.36
CA ARG A 100 -17.14 39.85 24.71
C ARG A 100 -16.21 40.96 25.19
N CYS A 101 -15.37 41.51 24.31
CA CYS A 101 -14.52 42.65 24.66
C CYS A 101 -15.34 43.90 24.99
N LYS A 102 -16.39 44.19 24.21
CA LYS A 102 -17.29 45.33 24.47
C LYS A 102 -18.01 45.19 25.81
N THR A 103 -18.52 44.00 26.13
CA THR A 103 -19.15 43.74 27.43
C THR A 103 -18.16 43.97 28.58
N GLN A 104 -16.93 43.45 28.46
CA GLN A 104 -15.89 43.65 29.48
C GLN A 104 -15.46 45.12 29.63
N LEU A 105 -15.49 45.91 28.54
CA LEU A 105 -15.27 47.36 28.60
C LEU A 105 -16.38 48.08 29.37
N ILE A 106 -17.64 47.74 29.12
CA ILE A 106 -18.79 48.32 29.85
C ILE A 106 -18.71 47.98 31.34
N GLU A 107 -18.38 46.73 31.67
CA GLU A 107 -18.18 46.31 33.07
C GLU A 107 -17.02 47.05 33.74
N ALA A 108 -15.94 47.30 33.00
CA ALA A 108 -14.80 48.08 33.50
C ALA A 108 -15.16 49.54 33.76
N GLU A 109 -15.96 50.18 32.89
CA GLU A 109 -16.43 51.55 33.07
C GLU A 109 -17.36 51.68 34.28
N ASP A 110 -18.31 50.76 34.46
CA ASP A 110 -19.18 50.69 35.65
C ASP A 110 -18.36 50.47 36.93
N CYS A 111 -17.33 49.62 36.87
CA CYS A 111 -16.39 49.43 37.98
C CYS A 111 -15.64 50.72 38.33
N LEU A 112 -15.16 51.46 37.32
CA LEU A 112 -14.48 52.75 37.53
C LEU A 112 -15.41 53.80 38.16
N GLU A 113 -16.68 53.84 37.77
CA GLU A 113 -17.68 54.74 38.37
C GLU A 113 -17.96 54.37 39.84
N LYS A 114 -18.01 53.07 40.17
CA LYS A 114 -18.10 52.60 41.57
C LYS A 114 -16.87 52.97 42.39
N ILE A 115 -15.67 52.90 41.81
CA ILE A 115 -14.43 53.36 42.46
C ILE A 115 -14.54 54.85 42.78
N LYS A 116 -14.96 55.66 41.80
CA LYS A 116 -15.16 57.11 42.00
C LYS A 116 -16.14 57.39 43.14
N LYS A 117 -17.28 56.70 43.17
CA LYS A 117 -18.27 56.84 44.25
C LYS A 117 -17.71 56.43 45.62
N ALA A 118 -16.97 55.33 45.70
CA ALA A 118 -16.35 54.88 46.95
C ALA A 118 -15.28 55.88 47.45
N VAL A 119 -14.54 56.52 46.54
CA VAL A 119 -13.61 57.60 46.86
C VAL A 119 -14.37 58.84 47.39
N ASP A 120 -15.45 59.24 46.73
CA ASP A 120 -16.30 60.37 47.17
C ASP A 120 -16.94 60.12 48.56
N GLU A 121 -17.25 58.86 48.89
CA GLU A 121 -17.79 58.42 50.18
C GLU A 121 -16.71 58.20 51.27
N GLU A 122 -15.44 58.46 50.99
CA GLU A 122 -14.27 58.15 51.83
C GLU A 122 -14.12 56.64 52.20
N ASP A 123 -14.76 55.73 51.47
CA ASP A 123 -14.65 54.26 51.66
C ASP A 123 -13.49 53.68 50.84
N PHE A 124 -12.29 53.97 51.30
CA PHE A 124 -11.07 53.64 50.57
C PHE A 124 -10.68 52.15 50.59
N GLU A 125 -11.22 51.35 51.52
CA GLU A 125 -11.00 49.90 51.53
C GLU A 125 -11.79 49.25 50.40
N LYS A 126 -13.06 49.65 50.25
CA LYS A 126 -13.91 49.26 49.13
C LYS A 126 -13.36 49.77 47.78
N ALA A 127 -12.83 50.99 47.73
CA ALA A 127 -12.19 51.52 46.51
C ALA A 127 -10.96 50.67 46.09
N LEU A 128 -10.19 50.14 47.03
CA LEU A 128 -9.02 49.28 46.73
C LEU A 128 -9.43 47.88 46.25
N GLU A 129 -10.49 47.31 46.82
CA GLU A 129 -11.07 46.05 46.34
C GLU A 129 -11.58 46.19 44.90
N LEU A 130 -12.37 47.23 44.64
CA LEU A 130 -12.88 47.55 43.31
C LEU A 130 -11.76 47.84 42.31
N LYS A 131 -10.65 48.47 42.72
CA LYS A 131 -9.47 48.66 41.87
C LYS A 131 -8.85 47.32 41.43
N THR A 132 -8.82 46.34 42.33
CA THR A 132 -8.29 44.99 42.00
C THR A 132 -9.20 44.28 41.00
N GLU A 133 -10.51 44.47 41.13
CA GLU A 133 -11.51 44.00 40.17
C GLU A 133 -11.33 44.70 38.81
N LEU A 134 -11.13 46.03 38.79
CA LEU A 134 -10.86 46.80 37.57
C LEU A 134 -9.58 46.32 36.85
N GLU A 135 -8.53 45.93 37.58
CA GLU A 135 -7.29 45.39 36.96
C GLU A 135 -7.54 44.07 36.20
N SER A 136 -8.55 43.29 36.60
CA SER A 136 -8.95 42.09 35.88
C SER A 136 -9.84 42.38 34.67
N LEU A 137 -10.62 43.47 34.71
CA LEU A 137 -11.54 43.86 33.64
C LEU A 137 -10.84 44.71 32.56
N ASN A 138 -10.12 45.76 32.95
CA ASN A 138 -9.37 46.63 32.05
C ASN A 138 -8.19 47.31 32.76
N ARG A 139 -6.99 46.81 32.48
CA ARG A 139 -5.73 47.34 33.03
C ARG A 139 -5.43 48.77 32.60
N ASP A 140 -5.89 49.19 31.41
CA ASP A 140 -5.61 50.53 30.91
C ASP A 140 -6.33 51.61 31.76
N LEU A 141 -7.50 51.28 32.32
CA LEU A 141 -8.28 52.18 33.21
C LEU A 141 -7.77 52.21 34.66
N VAL A 142 -6.84 51.33 35.03
CA VAL A 142 -6.26 51.32 36.39
C VAL A 142 -5.51 52.61 36.68
N VAL A 143 -4.93 53.25 35.65
CA VAL A 143 -4.27 54.55 35.77
C VAL A 143 -5.26 55.65 36.18
N ASP A 144 -6.46 55.62 35.63
CA ASP A 144 -7.53 56.57 35.97
C ASP A 144 -8.02 56.34 37.41
N ALA A 145 -8.17 55.08 37.82
CA ALA A 145 -8.47 54.71 39.20
C ALA A 145 -7.35 55.13 40.18
N ASP A 146 -6.08 55.00 39.78
CA ASP A 146 -4.93 55.46 40.57
C ASP A 146 -4.92 56.98 40.75
N HIS A 147 -5.28 57.74 39.71
CA HIS A 147 -5.46 59.18 39.82
C HIS A 147 -6.61 59.57 40.73
N LEU A 148 -7.76 58.88 40.65
CA LEU A 148 -8.89 59.09 41.57
C LEU A 148 -8.49 58.82 43.03
N MET A 149 -7.60 57.84 43.26
CA MET A 149 -7.12 57.47 44.59
C MET A 149 -5.90 58.28 45.07
N GLN A 150 -5.44 59.29 44.33
CA GLN A 150 -4.24 60.06 44.69
C GLN A 150 -4.40 60.84 46.01
N ASP A 151 -5.64 61.20 46.39
CA ASP A 151 -5.97 61.87 47.66
C ASP A 151 -5.94 60.93 48.89
N TYR A 152 -6.08 59.60 48.71
CA TYR A 152 -6.00 58.60 49.77
C TYR A 152 -4.62 58.57 50.45
N GLN A 153 -3.54 58.80 49.71
CA GLN A 153 -2.18 58.84 50.27
C GLN A 153 -1.88 60.13 51.04
N ILE A 154 -2.57 61.22 50.71
CA ILE A 154 -2.39 62.53 51.36
C ILE A 154 -3.19 62.55 52.68
N LEU A 155 -4.40 61.99 52.72
CA LEU A 155 -5.25 61.94 53.93
C LEU A 155 -4.78 60.91 55.00
N LYS A 156 -4.13 59.81 54.61
CA LYS A 156 -3.57 58.80 55.53
C LYS A 156 -2.40 59.35 56.37
N LYS A 157 -1.77 60.45 55.94
CA LYS A 157 -0.67 61.12 56.65
C LYS A 157 -1.14 62.14 57.70
N GLU A 158 -2.41 62.57 57.70
CA GLU A 158 -2.92 63.58 58.66
C GLU A 158 -3.81 63.00 59.79
N LYS A 159 -4.49 61.86 59.58
CA LYS A 159 -5.32 61.22 60.64
C LYS A 159 -4.52 60.52 61.77
N LYS A 160 -3.18 60.44 61.67
CA LYS A 160 -2.30 59.72 62.65
C LYS A 160 -1.56 60.63 63.66
N LYS A 161 -2.08 61.84 63.93
CA LYS A 161 -1.52 62.78 64.93
C LYS A 161 -2.47 63.23 66.05
N ARG A 162 -3.69 62.69 66.15
CA ARG A 162 -4.65 62.99 67.23
C ARG A 162 -5.29 61.69 67.73
N THR A 163 -4.66 61.02 68.69
CA THR A 163 -5.23 60.05 69.66
C THR A 163 -4.10 59.21 70.25
N LEU A 164 -3.17 59.87 70.95
CA LEU A 164 -2.05 59.19 71.59
C LEU A 164 -1.82 59.81 72.97
N LEU A 165 -2.74 59.56 73.92
CA LEU A 165 -2.41 59.79 75.33
C LEU A 165 -3.30 59.13 76.42
N ILE A 166 -4.35 58.35 76.11
CA ILE A 166 -5.21 57.73 77.18
C ILE A 166 -5.35 56.19 77.08
N GLY A 167 -4.95 55.55 75.98
CA GLY A 167 -5.05 54.09 75.79
C GLY A 167 -3.81 53.25 76.17
N LEU A 168 -2.86 53.79 76.92
CA LEU A 168 -1.54 53.16 77.10
C LEU A 168 -1.50 52.11 78.23
N ILE A 169 -2.45 52.10 79.17
CA ILE A 169 -2.43 51.15 80.30
C ILE A 169 -3.35 49.94 80.09
N ALA A 170 -4.54 50.11 79.47
CA ALA A 170 -5.43 48.98 79.14
C ALA A 170 -4.99 48.23 77.86
N GLY A 171 -4.37 48.94 76.90
CA GLY A 171 -3.81 48.34 75.68
C GLY A 171 -2.62 47.42 75.97
N LEU A 172 -1.76 47.74 76.94
CA LEU A 172 -0.60 46.89 77.28
C LEU A 172 -0.99 45.54 77.89
N VAL A 173 -2.12 45.46 78.60
CA VAL A 173 -2.61 44.19 79.18
C VAL A 173 -3.32 43.33 78.12
N LEU A 174 -4.12 43.93 77.24
CA LEU A 174 -4.78 43.21 76.13
C LEU A 174 -3.77 42.78 75.05
N LEU A 175 -2.78 43.63 74.76
CA LEU A 175 -1.69 43.34 73.83
C LEU A 175 -0.70 42.33 74.44
N GLY A 176 -0.48 42.37 75.77
CA GLY A 176 0.20 41.32 76.51
C GLY A 176 -0.54 39.97 76.46
N PHE A 177 -1.86 39.96 76.61
CA PHE A 177 -2.67 38.73 76.51
C PHE A 177 -2.75 38.19 75.07
N ILE A 178 -2.90 39.06 74.06
CA ILE A 178 -2.84 38.68 72.65
C ILE A 178 -1.44 38.21 72.27
N VAL A 179 -0.36 38.81 72.80
CA VAL A 179 1.02 38.36 72.59
C VAL A 179 1.28 37.03 73.33
N VAL A 180 0.76 36.83 74.54
CA VAL A 180 0.88 35.56 75.29
C VAL A 180 0.06 34.45 74.63
N VAL A 181 -1.17 34.71 74.20
CA VAL A 181 -2.00 33.75 73.45
C VAL A 181 -1.39 33.48 72.07
N ALA A 182 -0.91 34.48 71.35
CA ALA A 182 -0.25 34.28 70.05
C ALA A 182 1.11 33.56 70.19
N THR A 183 1.90 33.83 71.24
CA THR A 183 3.15 33.08 71.52
C THR A 183 2.87 31.67 72.02
N TYR A 184 1.82 31.46 72.81
CA TYR A 184 1.36 30.13 73.21
C TYR A 184 0.84 29.32 72.02
N PHE A 185 -0.04 29.89 71.18
CA PHE A 185 -0.56 29.26 69.96
C PHE A 185 0.55 29.02 68.93
N SER A 186 1.47 29.97 68.74
CA SER A 186 2.68 29.79 67.91
C SER A 186 3.58 28.68 68.45
N SER A 187 3.74 28.57 69.77
CA SER A 187 4.55 27.52 70.39
C SER A 187 3.90 26.14 70.29
N VAL A 188 2.58 26.04 70.50
CA VAL A 188 1.80 24.80 70.31
C VAL A 188 1.83 24.36 68.85
N GLN A 189 1.65 25.29 67.90
CA GLN A 189 1.73 25.00 66.47
C GLN A 189 3.14 24.56 66.05
N LYS A 190 4.20 25.20 66.58
CA LYS A 190 5.60 24.76 66.37
C LYS A 190 5.88 23.35 66.91
N ILE A 191 5.29 22.97 68.04
CA ILE A 191 5.40 21.62 68.61
C ILE A 191 4.66 20.59 67.75
N GLN A 192 3.43 20.90 67.30
CA GLN A 192 2.66 20.03 66.42
C GLN A 192 3.33 19.85 65.05
N ASP A 193 3.81 20.93 64.44
CA ASP A 193 4.59 20.91 63.21
C ASP A 193 5.85 20.07 63.33
N LYS A 194 6.57 20.19 64.46
CA LYS A 194 7.77 19.37 64.74
C LYS A 194 7.43 17.89 64.83
N LYS A 195 6.36 17.52 65.57
CA LYS A 195 5.89 16.12 65.65
C LYS A 195 5.45 15.59 64.28
N ALA A 196 4.69 16.37 63.53
CA ALA A 196 4.24 16.01 62.19
C ALA A 196 5.40 15.83 61.21
N PHE A 197 6.40 16.71 61.26
CA PHE A 197 7.60 16.62 60.43
C PHE A 197 8.46 15.41 60.80
N ILE A 198 8.69 15.14 62.09
CA ILE A 198 9.43 13.94 62.54
C ILE A 198 8.73 12.65 62.08
N ASN A 199 7.40 12.60 62.16
CA ASN A 199 6.66 11.44 61.66
C ASN A 199 6.77 11.32 60.13
N LEU A 200 6.60 12.43 59.41
CA LEU A 200 6.77 12.47 57.96
C LEU A 200 8.15 11.96 57.54
N THR A 201 9.24 12.43 58.15
CA THR A 201 10.59 12.00 57.80
C THR A 201 10.78 10.52 58.08
N LYS A 202 10.34 10.03 59.25
CA LYS A 202 10.40 8.61 59.61
C LYS A 202 9.66 7.71 58.61
N VAL A 203 8.47 8.11 58.17
CA VAL A 203 7.68 7.35 57.18
C VAL A 203 8.29 7.48 55.78
N ALA A 204 8.71 8.68 55.39
CA ALA A 204 9.29 8.92 54.07
C ALA A 204 10.65 8.22 53.87
N GLU A 205 11.51 8.15 54.90
CA GLU A 205 12.79 7.44 54.86
C GLU A 205 12.62 5.92 54.70
N LYS A 206 11.61 5.35 55.35
CA LYS A 206 11.27 3.92 55.21
C LYS A 206 10.58 3.60 53.88
N THR A 207 10.03 4.60 53.20
CA THR A 207 9.28 4.41 51.95
C THR A 207 10.21 4.40 50.75
N LYS A 208 10.57 3.21 50.25
CA LYS A 208 11.45 3.05 49.07
C LYS A 208 10.86 3.70 47.81
N ASP A 209 9.55 3.57 47.59
CA ASP A 209 8.86 4.09 46.41
C ASP A 209 8.84 5.64 46.38
N PRO A 210 9.51 6.29 45.41
CA PRO A 210 9.52 7.75 45.29
C PRO A 210 8.14 8.36 45.03
N ARG A 211 7.19 7.63 44.41
CA ARG A 211 5.82 8.11 44.15
C ARG A 211 5.02 8.17 45.44
N LYS A 212 5.16 7.18 46.32
CA LYS A 212 4.55 7.21 47.66
C LYS A 212 5.14 8.34 48.51
N ARG A 213 6.46 8.58 48.44
CA ARG A 213 7.09 9.76 49.08
C ARG A 213 6.54 11.08 48.57
N LEU A 214 6.26 11.19 47.26
CA LEU A 214 5.65 12.38 46.66
C LEU A 214 4.28 12.69 47.28
N VAL A 215 3.43 11.67 47.45
CA VAL A 215 2.12 11.82 48.11
C VAL A 215 2.30 12.26 49.57
N LEU A 216 3.23 11.65 50.32
CA LEU A 216 3.49 12.01 51.72
C LEU A 216 3.92 13.48 51.86
N TYR A 217 4.84 13.96 51.01
CA TYR A 217 5.30 15.36 51.05
C TYR A 217 4.22 16.35 50.60
N LYS A 218 3.43 16.02 49.57
CA LYS A 218 2.27 16.84 49.16
C LYS A 218 1.24 16.97 50.28
N ASN A 219 0.90 15.86 50.94
CA ASN A 219 -0.07 15.84 52.03
C ASN A 219 0.42 16.69 53.22
N PHE A 220 1.71 16.63 53.55
CA PHE A 220 2.28 17.49 54.57
C PHE A 220 2.18 18.98 54.20
N LEU A 221 2.54 19.36 52.98
CA LEU A 221 2.46 20.76 52.54
C LEU A 221 1.02 21.28 52.45
N SER A 222 0.05 20.41 52.12
CA SER A 222 -1.37 20.76 52.13
C SER A 222 -1.89 21.00 53.54
N LYS A 223 -1.48 20.18 54.52
CA LYS A 223 -1.95 20.28 55.91
C LYS A 223 -1.19 21.33 56.74
N TYR A 224 0.07 21.59 56.40
CA TYR A 224 0.96 22.49 57.13
C TYR A 224 1.70 23.50 56.19
N PRO A 225 0.97 24.34 55.43
CA PRO A 225 1.56 25.18 54.39
C PRO A 225 2.50 26.28 54.91
N LYS A 226 2.29 26.77 56.15
CA LYS A 226 3.07 27.82 56.82
C LYS A 226 4.12 27.25 57.81
N SER A 227 4.33 25.93 57.83
CA SER A 227 5.28 25.33 58.75
C SER A 227 6.71 25.80 58.51
N GLN A 228 7.50 25.97 59.56
CA GLN A 228 8.95 26.23 59.46
C GLN A 228 9.70 25.13 58.70
N TYR A 229 9.14 23.91 58.61
CA TYR A 229 9.71 22.79 57.86
C TYR A 229 9.25 22.73 56.39
N ALA A 230 8.28 23.56 55.99
CA ALA A 230 7.75 23.57 54.64
C ALA A 230 8.83 23.84 53.56
N PRO A 231 9.81 24.76 53.74
CA PRO A 231 10.90 24.93 52.78
C PRO A 231 11.72 23.65 52.56
N THR A 232 12.01 22.90 53.63
CA THR A 232 12.74 21.62 53.56
C THR A 232 11.93 20.57 52.81
N VAL A 233 10.63 20.46 53.08
CA VAL A 233 9.74 19.52 52.38
C VAL A 233 9.57 19.90 50.91
N ARG A 234 9.47 21.20 50.57
CA ARG A 234 9.45 21.69 49.19
C ARG A 234 10.73 21.33 48.43
N ARG A 235 11.90 21.47 49.05
CA ARG A 235 13.19 21.05 48.46
C ARG A 235 13.20 19.54 48.15
N LYS A 236 12.82 18.70 49.13
CA LYS A 236 12.71 17.25 48.93
C LYS A 236 11.68 16.89 47.85
N LEU A 237 10.57 17.61 47.78
CA LEU A 237 9.55 17.42 46.75
C LEU A 237 10.06 17.79 45.35
N HIS A 238 10.87 18.84 45.23
CA HIS A 238 11.49 19.26 43.97
C HIS A 238 12.54 18.26 43.45
N GLU A 239 13.21 17.51 44.34
CA GLU A 239 14.17 16.47 43.97
C GLU A 239 13.52 15.15 43.53
N LEU A 240 12.32 14.83 44.03
CA LEU A 240 11.65 13.56 43.78
C LEU A 240 11.39 13.24 42.30
N PRO A 241 10.96 14.18 41.44
CA PRO A 241 10.80 13.92 40.01
C PRO A 241 12.06 13.34 39.35
N LYS A 242 13.27 13.84 39.72
CA LYS A 242 14.54 13.31 39.20
C LYS A 242 14.79 11.87 39.67
N ILE A 243 14.40 11.55 40.90
CA ILE A 243 14.51 10.18 41.45
C ILE A 243 13.52 9.24 40.77
N ILE A 244 12.28 9.68 40.52
CA ILE A 244 11.27 8.90 39.78
C ILE A 244 11.77 8.61 38.37
N ASP A 245 12.26 9.63 37.67
CA ASP A 245 12.83 9.54 36.33
C ASP A 245 13.96 8.50 36.26
N LYS A 246 14.96 8.60 37.16
CA LYS A 246 16.04 7.61 37.28
C LYS A 246 15.53 6.19 37.58
N THR A 247 14.51 6.06 38.43
CA THR A 247 13.94 4.76 38.81
C THR A 247 13.25 4.10 37.62
N ASP A 248 12.44 4.86 36.90
CA ASP A 248 11.74 4.36 35.72
C ASP A 248 12.70 4.06 34.57
N TYR A 249 13.76 4.85 34.41
CA TYR A 249 14.85 4.58 33.46
C TYR A 249 15.50 3.21 33.73
N LEU A 250 15.93 2.95 34.98
CA LEU A 250 16.54 1.68 35.36
C LEU A 250 15.57 0.51 35.19
N LYS A 251 14.28 0.73 35.48
CA LYS A 251 13.23 -0.26 35.25
C LYS A 251 13.08 -0.58 33.76
N ALA A 252 13.06 0.42 32.88
CA ALA A 252 12.96 0.22 31.45
C ALA A 252 14.13 -0.61 30.90
N LEU A 253 15.37 -0.34 31.35
CA LEU A 253 16.54 -1.13 30.96
C LEU A 253 16.50 -2.56 31.51
N ALA A 254 16.01 -2.75 32.75
CA ALA A 254 15.85 -4.09 33.32
C ALA A 254 14.79 -4.90 32.55
N GLU A 255 13.69 -4.26 32.14
CA GLU A 255 12.64 -4.87 31.32
C GLU A 255 13.12 -5.18 29.89
N GLU A 256 13.89 -4.28 29.27
CA GLU A 256 14.58 -4.52 27.99
C GLU A 256 15.46 -5.77 28.08
N LYS A 257 16.32 -5.85 29.10
CA LYS A 257 17.21 -6.99 29.32
C LYS A 257 16.43 -8.28 29.57
N LYS A 258 15.38 -8.21 30.40
CA LYS A 258 14.52 -9.36 30.72
C LYS A 258 13.72 -9.86 29.51
N ALA A 259 13.43 -8.99 28.53
CA ALA A 259 12.73 -9.39 27.32
C ALA A 259 13.55 -10.34 26.43
N GLY A 260 14.88 -10.34 26.54
CA GLY A 260 15.75 -11.26 25.81
C GLY A 260 15.57 -11.16 24.29
N ASP A 261 15.12 -12.25 23.68
CA ASP A 261 14.87 -12.34 22.22
C ASP A 261 13.51 -11.78 21.79
N ASN A 262 12.65 -11.42 22.73
CA ASN A 262 11.39 -10.74 22.41
C ASN A 262 11.64 -9.24 22.22
N LEU A 263 12.09 -8.89 21.02
CA LEU A 263 12.49 -7.51 20.68
C LEU A 263 11.32 -6.53 20.72
N GLU A 264 10.09 -6.97 20.43
CA GLU A 264 8.89 -6.12 20.56
C GLU A 264 8.60 -5.76 22.02
N LYS A 265 8.74 -6.72 22.93
CA LYS A 265 8.60 -6.47 24.37
C LYS A 265 9.69 -5.53 24.89
N ALA A 266 10.92 -5.69 24.41
CA ALA A 266 12.02 -4.77 24.72
C ALA A 266 11.72 -3.35 24.22
N LYS A 267 11.20 -3.23 22.99
CA LYS A 267 10.82 -1.95 22.37
C LYS A 267 9.73 -1.26 23.19
N HIS A 268 8.67 -1.98 23.54
CA HIS A 268 7.58 -1.45 24.34
C HIS A 268 8.05 -0.91 25.70
N ALA A 269 8.96 -1.62 26.39
CA ALA A 269 9.51 -1.17 27.67
C ALA A 269 10.25 0.17 27.56
N LEU A 270 11.06 0.35 26.52
CA LEU A 270 11.80 1.58 26.27
C LEU A 270 10.89 2.73 25.79
N GLU A 271 9.93 2.45 24.91
CA GLU A 271 8.95 3.44 24.44
C GLU A 271 8.03 3.92 25.57
N HIS A 272 7.64 3.02 26.48
CA HIS A 272 6.85 3.38 27.65
C HIS A 272 7.56 4.43 28.52
N TYR A 273 8.89 4.30 28.73
CA TYR A 273 9.65 5.34 29.43
C TYR A 273 9.59 6.69 28.71
N LEU A 274 9.76 6.72 27.38
CA LEU A 274 9.69 7.96 26.61
C LEU A 274 8.31 8.62 26.63
N LYS A 275 7.25 7.80 26.72
CA LYS A 275 5.86 8.27 26.84
C LYS A 275 5.59 8.89 28.21
N VAL A 276 6.06 8.26 29.29
CA VAL A 276 5.88 8.75 30.66
C VAL A 276 6.80 9.94 30.97
N HIS A 277 8.01 9.97 30.39
CA HIS A 277 9.03 10.99 30.63
C HIS A 277 9.47 11.68 29.32
N PRO A 278 8.59 12.42 28.62
CA PRO A 278 8.90 13.05 27.33
C PRO A 278 10.03 14.09 27.40
N ARG A 279 10.27 14.65 28.58
CA ARG A 279 11.37 15.59 28.90
C ARG A 279 12.32 15.04 29.98
N GLY A 280 12.36 13.71 30.17
CA GLY A 280 13.22 13.06 31.16
C GLY A 280 14.71 13.22 30.86
N HIS A 281 15.54 13.17 31.91
CA HIS A 281 16.99 13.33 31.82
C HIS A 281 17.63 12.22 31.00
N TYR A 282 17.07 11.00 31.02
CA TYR A 282 17.61 9.82 30.34
C TYR A 282 17.00 9.58 28.94
N ARG A 283 16.29 10.57 28.39
CA ARG A 283 15.66 10.47 27.06
C ARG A 283 16.66 10.15 25.96
N LYS A 284 17.85 10.74 25.98
CA LYS A 284 18.86 10.53 24.92
C LYS A 284 19.41 9.11 24.95
N GLU A 285 19.64 8.57 26.14
CA GLU A 285 20.14 7.22 26.40
C GLU A 285 19.12 6.17 25.97
N ILE A 286 17.84 6.38 26.31
CA ILE A 286 16.76 5.47 25.89
C ILE A 286 16.56 5.51 24.37
N LYS A 287 16.67 6.68 23.73
CA LYS A 287 16.66 6.77 22.26
C LYS A 287 17.82 6.01 21.63
N LYS A 288 19.03 6.08 22.19
CA LYS A 288 20.19 5.29 21.72
C LYS A 288 19.96 3.78 21.90
N SER A 289 19.36 3.35 23.01
CA SER A 289 18.98 1.93 23.19
C SER A 289 17.91 1.49 22.19
N LEU A 290 16.87 2.31 21.95
CA LEU A 290 15.86 2.03 20.94
C LEU A 290 16.46 1.93 19.54
N GLN A 291 17.41 2.79 19.18
CA GLN A 291 18.10 2.71 17.88
C GLN A 291 18.85 1.38 17.74
N ARG A 292 19.65 1.00 18.74
CA ARG A 292 20.35 -0.31 18.75
C ARG A 292 19.38 -1.49 18.67
N LEU A 293 18.22 -1.38 19.32
CA LEU A 293 17.17 -2.39 19.24
C LEU A 293 16.56 -2.48 17.84
N HIS A 294 16.29 -1.33 17.20
CA HIS A 294 15.81 -1.30 15.81
C HIS A 294 16.81 -1.95 14.86
N GLU A 295 18.11 -1.71 15.03
CA GLU A 295 19.17 -2.38 14.25
C GLU A 295 19.17 -3.90 14.45
N ARG A 296 18.96 -4.40 15.68
CA ARG A 296 18.82 -5.85 15.94
C ARG A 296 17.56 -6.45 15.33
N MET A 297 16.46 -5.70 15.32
CA MET A 297 15.20 -6.13 14.68
C MET A 297 15.35 -6.21 13.17
N ASP A 298 16.01 -5.21 12.59
CA ASP A 298 16.36 -5.14 11.17
C ASP A 298 17.21 -6.37 10.75
N GLU A 299 18.32 -6.61 11.46
CA GLU A 299 19.17 -7.81 11.29
C GLU A 299 18.35 -9.10 11.30
N ARG A 300 17.53 -9.28 12.34
CA ARG A 300 16.74 -10.50 12.50
C ARG A 300 15.78 -10.70 11.33
N GLN A 301 15.11 -9.63 10.89
CA GLN A 301 14.20 -9.72 9.75
C GLN A 301 14.96 -10.05 8.46
N TYR A 302 16.12 -9.43 8.25
CA TYR A 302 16.96 -9.73 7.09
C TYR A 302 17.39 -11.20 7.06
N GLN A 303 17.86 -11.75 8.18
CA GLN A 303 18.22 -13.17 8.28
C GLN A 303 17.03 -14.10 7.99
N GLN A 304 15.84 -13.76 8.49
CA GLN A 304 14.62 -14.53 8.17
C GLN A 304 14.31 -14.52 6.68
N VAL A 305 14.50 -13.38 6.00
CA VAL A 305 14.30 -13.24 4.55
C VAL A 305 15.33 -14.08 3.80
N LEU A 306 16.60 -14.07 4.22
CA LEU A 306 17.64 -14.92 3.62
C LEU A 306 17.30 -16.41 3.76
N MET A 307 16.88 -16.85 4.96
CA MET A 307 16.44 -18.22 5.19
C MET A 307 15.21 -18.59 4.34
N ALA A 308 14.24 -17.68 4.21
CA ALA A 308 13.07 -17.89 3.38
C ALA A 308 13.44 -18.01 1.89
N CYS A 309 14.32 -17.15 1.39
CA CYS A 309 14.86 -17.24 0.04
C CYS A 309 15.62 -18.54 -0.20
N GLN A 310 16.44 -18.98 0.77
CA GLN A 310 17.16 -20.25 0.68
C GLN A 310 16.19 -21.43 0.63
N LYS A 311 15.15 -21.42 1.47
CA LYS A 311 14.12 -22.48 1.50
C LYS A 311 13.30 -22.52 0.20
N ALA A 312 13.02 -21.36 -0.40
CA ALA A 312 12.32 -21.25 -1.68
C ALA A 312 13.13 -21.84 -2.85
N GLY A 313 14.45 -21.99 -2.69
CA GLY A 313 15.32 -22.58 -3.71
C GLY A 313 15.29 -21.78 -5.02
N GLU A 314 14.91 -22.44 -6.12
CA GLU A 314 14.79 -21.79 -7.44
C GLU A 314 13.44 -21.07 -7.64
N ASN A 315 12.56 -20.99 -6.63
CA ASN A 315 11.37 -20.14 -6.67
C ASN A 315 11.73 -18.67 -6.42
N TYR A 316 12.45 -18.07 -7.38
CA TYR A 316 12.96 -16.71 -7.26
C TYR A 316 11.84 -15.65 -7.14
N GLU A 317 10.64 -15.92 -7.66
CA GLU A 317 9.48 -15.07 -7.50
C GLU A 317 9.03 -14.95 -6.03
N GLU A 318 9.13 -16.04 -5.26
CA GLU A 318 8.85 -16.02 -3.82
C GLU A 318 9.96 -15.29 -3.05
N CYS A 319 11.22 -15.52 -3.40
CA CYS A 319 12.33 -14.77 -2.82
C CYS A 319 12.21 -13.26 -3.10
N GLN A 320 11.81 -12.87 -4.31
CA GLN A 320 11.54 -11.49 -4.69
C GLN A 320 10.52 -10.83 -3.76
N LYS A 321 9.37 -11.49 -3.55
CA LYS A 321 8.31 -10.99 -2.65
C LYS A 321 8.82 -10.80 -1.22
N ASN A 322 9.63 -11.73 -0.71
CA ASN A 322 10.20 -11.64 0.63
C ASN A 322 11.18 -10.47 0.77
N LEU A 323 12.03 -10.24 -0.23
CA LEU A 323 12.97 -9.12 -0.29
C LEU A 323 12.26 -7.77 -0.43
N GLU A 324 11.24 -7.67 -1.29
CA GLU A 324 10.42 -6.45 -1.43
C GLU A 324 9.68 -6.11 -0.13
N SER A 325 9.13 -7.12 0.55
CA SER A 325 8.48 -6.97 1.86
C SER A 325 9.45 -6.42 2.91
N TYR A 326 10.70 -6.88 2.91
CA TYR A 326 11.75 -6.35 3.77
C TYR A 326 12.00 -4.85 3.49
N LEU A 327 12.20 -4.45 2.23
CA LEU A 327 12.42 -3.04 1.88
C LEU A 327 11.23 -2.14 2.26
N LYS A 328 10.01 -2.66 2.19
CA LYS A 328 8.80 -1.94 2.63
C LYS A 328 8.80 -1.71 4.15
N LYS A 329 9.26 -2.70 4.93
CA LYS A 329 9.30 -2.63 6.40
C LYS A 329 10.52 -1.84 6.91
N TYR A 330 11.65 -1.92 6.21
CA TYR A 330 12.92 -1.28 6.56
C TYR A 330 13.47 -0.45 5.39
N PRO A 331 12.79 0.64 4.96
CA PRO A 331 13.18 1.43 3.78
C PRO A 331 14.50 2.20 3.97
N LYS A 332 14.96 2.34 5.22
CA LYS A 332 16.27 2.91 5.60
C LYS A 332 17.09 1.90 6.43
N GLY A 333 16.80 0.61 6.28
CA GLY A 333 17.50 -0.46 6.99
C GLY A 333 18.95 -0.59 6.54
N ARG A 334 19.78 -1.20 7.38
CA ARG A 334 21.20 -1.42 7.12
C ARG A 334 21.43 -2.30 5.89
N TYR A 335 20.52 -3.23 5.62
CA TYR A 335 20.65 -4.18 4.49
C TYR A 335 19.94 -3.73 3.22
N LYS A 336 19.48 -2.48 3.15
CA LYS A 336 18.76 -1.96 1.99
C LYS A 336 19.53 -2.19 0.68
N GLU A 337 20.77 -1.73 0.60
CA GLU A 337 21.59 -1.83 -0.62
C GLU A 337 21.86 -3.29 -1.01
N GLU A 338 22.08 -4.15 -0.02
CA GLU A 338 22.33 -5.57 -0.23
C GLU A 338 21.09 -6.29 -0.78
N VAL A 339 19.91 -5.93 -0.27
CA VAL A 339 18.62 -6.43 -0.73
C VAL A 339 18.28 -5.91 -2.13
N GLU A 340 18.50 -4.63 -2.40
CA GLU A 340 18.32 -4.04 -3.73
C GLU A 340 19.22 -4.72 -4.77
N LYS A 341 20.49 -5.00 -4.41
CA LYS A 341 21.41 -5.76 -5.27
C LYS A 341 20.91 -7.18 -5.55
N LYS A 342 20.37 -7.88 -4.54
CA LYS A 342 19.78 -9.22 -4.73
C LYS A 342 18.54 -9.16 -5.62
N LEU A 343 17.65 -8.19 -5.41
CA LEU A 343 16.46 -7.96 -6.23
C LEU A 343 16.82 -7.69 -7.69
N ALA A 344 17.83 -6.85 -7.95
CA ALA A 344 18.30 -6.55 -9.29
C ALA A 344 18.81 -7.80 -10.05
N ALA A 345 19.32 -8.81 -9.33
CA ALA A 345 19.80 -10.06 -9.93
C ALA A 345 18.68 -11.08 -10.21
N ILE A 346 17.51 -10.96 -9.58
CA ILE A 346 16.43 -11.95 -9.70
C ILE A 346 15.92 -12.15 -11.13
N PRO A 347 15.68 -11.10 -11.94
CA PRO A 347 15.24 -11.28 -13.33
C PRO A 347 16.17 -12.19 -14.15
N ASP A 348 17.49 -12.07 -13.96
CA ASP A 348 18.47 -12.91 -14.65
C ASP A 348 18.50 -14.34 -14.11
N LEU A 349 18.29 -14.54 -12.81
CA LEU A 349 18.17 -15.87 -12.21
C LEU A 349 16.93 -16.62 -12.71
N ILE A 350 15.79 -15.92 -12.79
CA ILE A 350 14.55 -16.46 -13.37
C ILE A 350 14.80 -16.86 -14.82
N PHE A 351 15.41 -15.98 -15.62
CA PHE A 351 15.71 -16.27 -17.03
C PHE A 351 16.61 -17.50 -17.16
N LYS A 352 17.69 -17.59 -16.37
CA LYS A 352 18.59 -18.76 -16.36
C LYS A 352 17.86 -20.07 -16.00
N ARG A 353 16.97 -20.06 -15.00
CA ARG A 353 16.13 -21.21 -14.66
C ARG A 353 15.25 -21.63 -15.83
N SER A 354 14.57 -20.66 -16.45
CA SER A 354 13.71 -20.92 -17.60
C SER A 354 14.47 -21.47 -18.81
N LEU A 355 15.69 -21.00 -19.07
CA LEU A 355 16.55 -21.58 -20.10
C LEU A 355 16.88 -23.05 -19.81
N ARG A 356 17.27 -23.38 -18.57
CA ARG A 356 17.53 -24.78 -18.18
C ARG A 356 16.31 -25.68 -18.39
N GLU A 357 15.12 -25.17 -18.09
CA GLU A 357 13.87 -25.90 -18.29
C GLU A 357 13.58 -26.13 -19.78
N ILE A 358 13.73 -25.10 -20.61
CA ILE A 358 13.57 -25.19 -22.08
C ILE A 358 14.56 -26.20 -22.66
N GLU A 359 15.85 -26.09 -22.31
CA GLU A 359 16.91 -26.99 -22.78
C GLU A 359 16.71 -28.43 -22.30
N SER A 360 16.10 -28.63 -21.13
CA SER A 360 15.72 -29.97 -20.66
C SER A 360 14.65 -30.61 -21.55
N TYR A 361 13.65 -29.84 -21.98
CA TYR A 361 12.64 -30.32 -22.94
C TYR A 361 13.20 -30.51 -24.35
N GLU A 362 14.13 -29.65 -24.80
CA GLU A 362 14.87 -29.82 -26.04
C GLU A 362 15.62 -31.17 -26.04
N LYS A 363 16.36 -31.48 -24.97
CA LYS A 363 17.09 -32.75 -24.82
C LYS A 363 16.19 -33.99 -24.79
N GLN A 364 14.95 -33.84 -24.34
CA GLN A 364 13.95 -34.91 -24.32
C GLN A 364 13.18 -35.02 -25.65
N SER A 365 13.57 -34.25 -26.68
CA SER A 365 12.83 -34.12 -27.95
C SER A 365 11.38 -33.67 -27.77
N ASN A 366 11.04 -33.03 -26.65
CA ASN A 366 9.72 -32.46 -26.41
C ASN A 366 9.68 -31.01 -26.92
N TYR A 367 9.90 -30.86 -28.22
CA TYR A 367 10.06 -29.56 -28.86
C TYR A 367 8.79 -28.69 -28.78
N LYS A 368 7.59 -29.30 -28.82
CA LYS A 368 6.32 -28.56 -28.67
C LYS A 368 6.26 -27.84 -27.32
N LYS A 369 6.65 -28.53 -26.23
CA LYS A 369 6.68 -27.92 -24.89
C LYS A 369 7.82 -26.90 -24.75
N ALA A 370 8.99 -27.17 -25.33
CA ALA A 370 10.09 -26.22 -25.37
C ALA A 370 9.68 -24.91 -26.10
N LEU A 371 9.08 -25.01 -27.28
CA LEU A 371 8.59 -23.87 -28.07
C LEU A 371 7.54 -23.06 -27.30
N PHE A 372 6.58 -23.72 -26.65
CA PHE A 372 5.60 -23.04 -25.80
C PHE A 372 6.26 -22.25 -24.67
N LEU A 373 7.25 -22.84 -23.98
CA LEU A 373 7.98 -22.15 -22.93
C LEU A 373 8.83 -20.99 -23.47
N ILE A 374 9.42 -21.12 -24.66
CA ILE A 374 10.16 -20.04 -25.31
C ILE A 374 9.23 -18.86 -25.61
N GLU A 375 8.02 -19.09 -26.11
CA GLU A 375 7.04 -18.02 -26.39
C GLU A 375 6.64 -17.28 -25.12
N LYS A 376 6.30 -18.02 -24.06
CA LYS A 376 6.01 -17.44 -22.73
C LYS A 376 7.18 -16.62 -22.18
N ASN A 377 8.41 -17.08 -22.36
CA ASN A 377 9.61 -16.35 -21.91
C ASN A 377 9.93 -15.16 -22.83
N THR A 378 9.55 -15.21 -24.10
CA THR A 378 9.72 -14.09 -25.04
C THR A 378 8.78 -12.95 -24.68
N GLU A 379 7.54 -13.24 -24.23
CA GLU A 379 6.64 -12.22 -23.69
C GLU A 379 7.23 -11.55 -22.43
N LYS A 380 7.82 -12.35 -21.53
CA LYS A 380 8.38 -11.85 -20.26
C LYS A 380 9.70 -11.08 -20.42
N PHE A 381 10.56 -11.50 -21.34
CA PHE A 381 11.94 -11.00 -21.45
C PHE A 381 12.27 -10.38 -22.82
N GLY A 382 11.29 -10.25 -23.73
CA GLY A 382 11.51 -9.82 -25.11
C GLY A 382 11.98 -8.37 -25.28
N ASN A 383 11.87 -7.54 -24.25
CA ASN A 383 12.39 -6.17 -24.25
C ASN A 383 13.91 -6.11 -24.09
N ASP A 384 14.55 -7.18 -23.57
CA ASP A 384 15.99 -7.29 -23.44
C ASP A 384 16.58 -7.91 -24.74
N PRO A 385 17.37 -7.17 -25.52
CA PRO A 385 17.87 -7.64 -26.82
C PRO A 385 18.69 -8.91 -26.72
N GLN A 386 19.49 -9.07 -25.65
CA GLN A 386 20.35 -10.25 -25.47
C GLN A 386 19.51 -11.48 -25.16
N LYS A 387 18.53 -11.35 -24.25
CA LYS A 387 17.62 -12.46 -23.90
C LYS A 387 16.73 -12.84 -25.07
N LYS A 388 16.21 -11.85 -25.81
CA LYS A 388 15.43 -12.07 -27.03
C LYS A 388 16.23 -12.82 -28.09
N ALA A 389 17.46 -12.39 -28.36
CA ALA A 389 18.34 -13.08 -29.31
C ALA A 389 18.60 -14.53 -28.89
N LYS A 390 18.86 -14.77 -27.58
CA LYS A 390 19.08 -16.12 -27.07
C LYS A 390 17.85 -17.02 -27.21
N LEU A 391 16.65 -16.50 -26.91
CA LEU A 391 15.40 -17.23 -27.10
C LEU A 391 15.13 -17.52 -28.58
N ALA A 392 15.43 -16.59 -29.48
CA ALA A 392 15.28 -16.79 -30.93
C ALA A 392 16.21 -17.89 -31.47
N GLU A 393 17.46 -17.92 -30.99
CA GLU A 393 18.43 -18.98 -31.31
C GLU A 393 17.90 -20.37 -30.92
N ILE A 394 17.39 -20.51 -29.68
CA ILE A 394 16.83 -21.78 -29.19
C ILE A 394 15.52 -22.11 -29.92
N LYS A 395 14.68 -21.12 -30.20
CA LYS A 395 13.42 -21.29 -30.95
C LYS A 395 13.67 -21.93 -32.30
N LYS A 396 14.69 -21.43 -33.02
CA LYS A 396 15.08 -22.00 -34.33
C LYS A 396 15.48 -23.46 -34.20
N ARG A 397 16.36 -23.80 -33.26
CA ARG A 397 16.78 -25.20 -33.05
C ARG A 397 15.62 -26.13 -32.68
N CYS A 398 14.74 -25.70 -31.78
CA CYS A 398 13.57 -26.50 -31.41
C CYS A 398 12.57 -26.65 -32.57
N PHE A 399 12.42 -25.63 -33.42
CA PHE A 399 11.60 -25.70 -34.62
C PHE A 399 12.20 -26.71 -35.62
N ASP A 400 13.49 -26.62 -35.91
CA ASP A 400 14.19 -27.56 -36.80
C ASP A 400 14.12 -29.01 -36.28
N GLY A 401 14.21 -29.19 -34.96
CA GLY A 401 14.06 -30.49 -34.29
C GLY A 401 12.64 -31.06 -34.40
N LEU A 402 11.61 -30.21 -34.21
CA LEU A 402 10.22 -30.60 -34.36
C LEU A 402 9.87 -30.96 -35.81
N ASP A 403 10.30 -30.12 -36.75
CA ASP A 403 10.15 -30.31 -38.19
C ASP A 403 10.71 -31.67 -38.62
N ARG A 404 11.94 -32.00 -38.19
CA ARG A 404 12.54 -33.31 -38.42
C ARG A 404 11.72 -34.45 -37.81
N GLN A 405 11.28 -34.32 -36.56
CA GLN A 405 10.52 -35.36 -35.87
C GLN A 405 9.18 -35.65 -36.55
N ASP A 406 8.44 -34.61 -36.94
CA ASP A 406 7.15 -34.75 -37.59
C ASP A 406 7.31 -35.29 -39.02
N PHE A 407 8.40 -34.96 -39.72
CA PHE A 407 8.73 -35.56 -41.02
C PHE A 407 9.02 -37.06 -40.91
N GLU A 408 9.87 -37.48 -39.96
CA GLU A 408 10.16 -38.91 -39.73
C GLU A 408 8.90 -39.69 -39.33
N LEU A 409 7.99 -39.07 -38.56
CA LEU A 409 6.70 -39.67 -38.26
C LEU A 409 5.84 -39.84 -39.52
N ALA A 410 5.77 -38.84 -40.39
CA ALA A 410 5.03 -38.93 -41.64
C ALA A 410 5.60 -40.03 -42.55
N LYS A 411 6.93 -40.15 -42.62
CA LYS A 411 7.61 -41.23 -43.35
C LYS A 411 7.22 -42.60 -42.79
N LYS A 412 7.30 -42.78 -41.48
CA LYS A 412 6.91 -44.04 -40.82
C LYS A 412 5.44 -44.39 -41.07
N GLN A 413 4.53 -43.42 -40.96
CA GLN A 413 3.11 -43.62 -41.24
C GLN A 413 2.85 -44.01 -42.71
N ALA A 414 3.61 -43.42 -43.64
CA ALA A 414 3.53 -43.77 -45.05
C ALA A 414 4.08 -45.18 -45.34
N GLU A 415 5.13 -45.60 -44.64
CA GLU A 415 5.66 -46.98 -44.73
C GLU A 415 4.66 -48.00 -44.16
N GLU A 416 4.07 -47.72 -42.99
CA GLU A 416 3.04 -48.56 -42.35
C GLU A 416 1.75 -48.66 -43.18
N ALA A 417 1.46 -47.67 -44.02
CA ALA A 417 0.31 -47.71 -44.93
C ALA A 417 0.43 -48.78 -46.04
N GLY A 418 1.64 -49.24 -46.36
CA GLY A 418 1.87 -50.27 -47.38
C GLY A 418 1.31 -49.89 -48.76
N ASP A 419 0.39 -50.70 -49.28
CA ASP A 419 -0.26 -50.48 -50.59
C ASP A 419 -1.38 -49.41 -50.57
N ASP A 420 -1.78 -48.93 -49.38
CA ASP A 420 -2.78 -47.87 -49.24
C ASP A 420 -2.17 -46.49 -49.53
N LEU A 421 -2.06 -46.19 -50.82
CA LEU A 421 -1.45 -44.94 -51.32
C LEU A 421 -2.15 -43.68 -50.80
N ASN A 422 -3.44 -43.75 -50.48
CA ASN A 422 -4.18 -42.59 -49.96
C ASN A 422 -3.77 -42.26 -48.52
N LYS A 423 -3.55 -43.28 -47.68
CA LYS A 423 -3.01 -43.09 -46.33
C LYS A 423 -1.59 -42.56 -46.35
N ALA A 424 -0.73 -43.11 -47.22
CA ALA A 424 0.63 -42.62 -47.39
C ALA A 424 0.67 -41.15 -47.85
N GLU A 425 -0.18 -40.79 -48.82
CA GLU A 425 -0.32 -39.40 -49.27
C GLU A 425 -0.80 -38.48 -48.14
N THR A 426 -1.77 -38.92 -47.34
CA THR A 426 -2.30 -38.15 -46.21
C THR A 426 -1.22 -37.83 -45.17
N ALA A 427 -0.34 -38.79 -44.87
CA ALA A 427 0.75 -38.58 -43.91
C ALA A 427 1.68 -37.43 -44.33
N TYR A 428 2.16 -37.41 -45.57
CA TYR A 428 3.03 -36.33 -46.08
C TYR A 428 2.29 -35.00 -46.24
N ARG A 429 1.02 -35.01 -46.67
CA ARG A 429 0.22 -33.77 -46.76
C ARG A 429 -0.01 -33.14 -45.39
N ASN A 430 -0.26 -33.95 -44.36
CA ASN A 430 -0.42 -33.46 -42.99
C ASN A 430 0.88 -32.81 -42.48
N TYR A 431 2.02 -33.43 -42.73
CA TYR A 431 3.33 -32.83 -42.40
C TYR A 431 3.53 -31.48 -43.12
N ILE A 432 3.30 -31.40 -44.43
CA ILE A 432 3.44 -30.15 -45.20
C ILE A 432 2.48 -29.07 -44.69
N SER A 433 1.26 -29.45 -44.27
CA SER A 433 0.30 -28.51 -43.70
C SER A 433 0.74 -27.96 -42.34
N GLN A 434 1.46 -28.74 -41.53
CA GLN A 434 1.92 -28.32 -40.21
C GLN A 434 3.23 -27.52 -40.31
N HIS A 435 4.07 -27.83 -41.29
CA HIS A 435 5.37 -27.23 -41.52
C HIS A 435 5.50 -26.71 -42.96
N PRO A 436 4.74 -25.68 -43.38
CA PRO A 436 4.71 -25.23 -44.77
C PRO A 436 6.05 -24.67 -45.27
N GLU A 437 6.89 -24.18 -44.35
CA GLU A 437 8.24 -23.66 -44.60
C GLU A 437 9.32 -24.54 -43.96
N GLY A 438 8.97 -25.79 -43.61
CA GLY A 438 9.88 -26.75 -43.00
C GLY A 438 11.01 -27.18 -43.94
N ASN A 439 12.13 -27.61 -43.37
CA ASN A 439 13.32 -28.02 -44.11
C ASN A 439 13.07 -29.29 -44.96
N TYR A 440 12.11 -30.14 -44.57
CA TYR A 440 11.79 -31.38 -45.29
C TYR A 440 10.55 -31.29 -46.19
N VAL A 441 10.03 -30.08 -46.47
CA VAL A 441 8.89 -29.90 -47.38
C VAL A 441 9.19 -30.39 -48.79
N LEU A 442 10.41 -30.16 -49.29
CA LEU A 442 10.82 -30.64 -50.61
C LEU A 442 10.84 -32.17 -50.65
N SER A 443 11.45 -32.81 -49.66
CA SER A 443 11.48 -34.27 -49.52
C SER A 443 10.07 -34.88 -49.43
N ALA A 444 9.16 -34.24 -48.69
CA ALA A 444 7.76 -34.68 -48.61
C ALA A 444 7.03 -34.54 -49.95
N ARG A 445 7.30 -33.47 -50.72
CA ARG A 445 6.74 -33.29 -52.07
C ARG A 445 7.26 -34.32 -53.06
N GLU A 446 8.54 -34.67 -52.99
CA GLU A 446 9.13 -35.74 -53.81
C GLU A 446 8.48 -37.09 -53.49
N ALA A 447 8.27 -37.40 -52.21
CA ALA A 447 7.55 -38.62 -51.80
C ALA A 447 6.12 -38.66 -52.35
N LEU A 448 5.41 -37.53 -52.37
CA LEU A 448 4.08 -37.43 -52.99
C LEU A 448 4.11 -37.68 -54.51
N GLN A 449 5.14 -37.23 -55.22
CA GLN A 449 5.31 -37.52 -56.65
C GLN A 449 5.52 -39.02 -56.90
N GLU A 450 6.31 -39.69 -56.06
CA GLU A 450 6.50 -41.14 -56.16
C GLU A 450 5.22 -41.92 -55.87
N ILE A 451 4.41 -41.48 -54.91
CA ILE A 451 3.08 -42.05 -54.65
C ILE A 451 2.18 -41.93 -55.88
N GLU A 452 2.16 -40.77 -56.55
CA GLU A 452 1.35 -40.59 -57.76
C GLU A 452 1.83 -41.47 -58.92
N LYS A 453 3.15 -41.65 -59.10
CA LYS A 453 3.70 -42.60 -60.08
C LYS A 453 3.22 -44.03 -59.80
N LYS A 454 3.29 -44.49 -58.54
CA LYS A 454 2.77 -45.81 -58.13
C LYS A 454 1.27 -45.95 -58.39
N ARG A 455 0.49 -44.89 -58.15
CA ARG A 455 -0.96 -44.88 -58.40
C ARG A 455 -1.27 -45.06 -59.89
N ILE A 456 -0.54 -44.37 -60.76
CA ILE A 456 -0.68 -44.50 -62.22
C ILE A 456 -0.34 -45.93 -62.65
N GLU A 457 0.71 -46.53 -62.09
CA GLU A 457 1.11 -47.91 -62.38
C GLU A 457 0.06 -48.94 -61.91
N GLN A 458 -0.48 -48.80 -60.70
CA GLN A 458 -1.56 -49.64 -60.20
C GLN A 458 -2.81 -49.55 -61.09
N LYS A 459 -3.19 -48.34 -61.52
CA LYS A 459 -4.31 -48.15 -62.48
C LYS A 459 -4.06 -48.83 -63.82
N LYS A 460 -2.84 -48.73 -64.37
CA LYS A 460 -2.46 -49.43 -65.61
C LYS A 460 -2.55 -50.94 -65.46
N LYS A 461 -2.05 -51.49 -64.34
CA LYS A 461 -2.11 -52.93 -64.04
C LYS A 461 -3.54 -53.41 -63.88
N LEU A 462 -4.40 -52.64 -63.20
CA LEU A 462 -5.82 -52.95 -63.04
C LEU A 462 -6.54 -52.93 -64.40
N ALA A 463 -6.35 -51.90 -65.21
CA ALA A 463 -6.94 -51.82 -66.54
C ALA A 463 -6.49 -52.98 -67.45
N GLN A 464 -5.22 -53.39 -67.35
CA GLN A 464 -4.71 -54.55 -68.06
C GLN A 464 -5.38 -55.86 -67.59
N LEU A 465 -5.57 -56.04 -66.28
CA LEU A 465 -6.26 -57.19 -65.70
C LEU A 465 -7.73 -57.24 -66.15
N GLU A 466 -8.43 -56.11 -66.15
CA GLU A 466 -9.82 -56.00 -66.61
C GLU A 466 -9.94 -56.31 -68.10
N ALA A 467 -9.02 -55.80 -68.93
CA ALA A 467 -8.96 -56.11 -70.36
C ALA A 467 -8.75 -57.61 -70.60
N GLN A 468 -7.87 -58.24 -69.84
CA GLN A 468 -7.65 -59.69 -69.90
C GLN A 468 -8.88 -60.49 -69.47
N LYS A 469 -9.55 -60.08 -68.39
CA LYS A 469 -10.79 -60.73 -67.93
C LYS A 469 -11.89 -60.63 -68.99
N LYS A 470 -12.04 -59.47 -69.64
CA LYS A 470 -13.03 -59.26 -70.70
C LYS A 470 -12.72 -60.07 -71.96
N ASP A 471 -11.44 -60.24 -72.29
CA ASP A 471 -10.97 -61.15 -73.34
C ASP A 471 -11.41 -62.60 -73.01
N ASP A 472 -11.09 -63.08 -71.80
CA ASP A 472 -11.45 -64.42 -71.31
C ASP A 472 -12.95 -64.69 -71.33
N GLU A 473 -13.76 -63.75 -70.81
CA GLU A 473 -15.21 -63.86 -70.79
C GLU A 473 -15.80 -63.88 -72.21
N THR A 474 -15.28 -63.03 -73.10
CA THR A 474 -15.73 -63.02 -74.50
C THR A 474 -15.43 -64.35 -75.19
N TRP A 475 -14.25 -64.92 -74.94
CA TRP A 475 -13.89 -66.23 -75.47
C TRP A 475 -14.82 -67.32 -74.96
N ALA A 476 -15.00 -67.42 -73.64
CA ALA A 476 -15.84 -68.44 -73.02
C ALA A 476 -17.28 -68.40 -73.54
N HIS A 477 -17.86 -67.20 -73.65
CA HIS A 477 -19.21 -67.00 -74.16
C HIS A 477 -19.34 -67.45 -75.63
N LEU A 478 -18.44 -67.00 -76.51
CA LEU A 478 -18.49 -67.35 -77.93
C LEU A 478 -18.22 -68.84 -78.16
N LYS A 479 -17.30 -69.43 -77.39
CA LYS A 479 -17.02 -70.87 -77.40
C LYS A 479 -18.25 -71.70 -77.02
N ASN A 480 -18.95 -71.31 -75.95
CA ASN A 480 -20.18 -71.98 -75.52
C ASN A 480 -21.29 -71.84 -76.57
N MET A 481 -21.55 -70.63 -77.05
CA MET A 481 -22.56 -70.34 -78.08
C MET A 481 -22.32 -71.15 -79.37
N ALA A 482 -21.06 -71.24 -79.82
CA ALA A 482 -20.71 -72.03 -80.99
C ALA A 482 -20.93 -73.55 -80.77
N SER A 483 -20.77 -74.04 -79.54
CA SER A 483 -20.99 -75.45 -79.19
C SER A 483 -22.46 -75.85 -79.12
N GLN A 484 -23.34 -74.93 -78.70
CA GLN A 484 -24.79 -75.13 -78.66
C GLN A 484 -25.44 -75.00 -80.05
N THR A 485 -24.74 -74.37 -81.00
CA THR A 485 -25.21 -74.18 -82.36
C THR A 485 -25.00 -75.46 -83.18
N LYS A 486 -26.09 -76.07 -83.69
CA LYS A 486 -26.03 -77.28 -84.53
C LYS A 486 -25.56 -77.03 -85.97
N ASN A 487 -25.52 -75.78 -86.42
CA ASN A 487 -25.11 -75.39 -87.77
C ASN A 487 -23.61 -75.06 -87.79
N ILE A 488 -22.78 -75.92 -88.41
CA ILE A 488 -21.31 -75.77 -88.38
C ILE A 488 -20.82 -74.46 -89.03
N PRO A 489 -21.29 -74.05 -90.24
CA PRO A 489 -20.95 -72.74 -90.78
C PRO A 489 -21.25 -71.58 -89.83
N ARG A 490 -22.37 -71.64 -89.10
CA ARG A 490 -22.72 -70.64 -88.10
C ARG A 490 -21.79 -70.68 -86.89
N SER A 491 -21.41 -71.86 -86.40
CA SER A 491 -20.42 -72.01 -85.33
C SER A 491 -19.05 -71.44 -85.73
N ILE A 492 -18.61 -71.63 -86.98
CA ILE A 492 -17.38 -71.03 -87.52
C ILE A 492 -17.46 -69.50 -87.50
N GLN A 493 -18.58 -68.92 -87.94
CA GLN A 493 -18.80 -67.47 -87.88
C GLN A 493 -18.78 -66.94 -86.44
N ILE A 494 -19.41 -67.65 -85.49
CA ILE A 494 -19.45 -67.25 -84.08
C ILE A 494 -18.04 -67.21 -83.49
N ILE A 495 -17.21 -68.23 -83.72
CA ILE A 495 -15.82 -68.25 -83.25
C ILE A 495 -14.97 -67.19 -83.97
N SER A 496 -15.21 -66.94 -85.27
CA SER A 496 -14.47 -65.93 -86.03
C SER A 496 -14.67 -64.51 -85.50
N ARG A 497 -15.82 -64.20 -84.89
CA ARG A 497 -16.06 -62.90 -84.21
C ARG A 497 -15.08 -62.63 -83.08
N TYR A 498 -14.63 -63.67 -82.37
CA TYR A 498 -13.61 -63.51 -81.34
C TYR A 498 -12.30 -62.98 -81.93
N LEU A 499 -11.84 -63.58 -83.04
CA LEU A 499 -10.59 -63.17 -83.72
C LEU A 499 -10.68 -61.79 -84.37
N ILE A 500 -11.88 -61.32 -84.73
CA ILE A 500 -12.07 -59.94 -85.20
C ILE A 500 -11.88 -58.95 -84.04
N LYS A 501 -12.44 -59.25 -82.87
CA LYS A 501 -12.40 -58.36 -81.70
C LYS A 501 -11.08 -58.43 -80.93
N TYR A 502 -10.47 -59.61 -80.87
CA TYR A 502 -9.20 -59.88 -80.19
C TYR A 502 -8.26 -60.65 -81.13
N PRO A 503 -7.73 -60.00 -82.20
CA PRO A 503 -6.90 -60.66 -83.20
C PRO A 503 -5.62 -61.28 -82.63
N ASN A 504 -5.09 -60.65 -81.58
CA ASN A 504 -3.95 -61.12 -80.79
C ASN A 504 -4.34 -61.42 -79.34
N GLY A 505 -5.62 -61.71 -79.09
CA GLY A 505 -6.13 -62.06 -77.76
C GLY A 505 -5.49 -63.34 -77.21
N ARG A 506 -5.63 -63.54 -75.91
CA ARG A 506 -5.06 -64.70 -75.20
C ARG A 506 -5.53 -66.03 -75.78
N HIS A 507 -6.76 -66.10 -76.28
CA HIS A 507 -7.34 -67.32 -76.87
C HIS A 507 -7.27 -67.34 -78.39
N ALA A 508 -6.55 -66.41 -79.03
CA ALA A 508 -6.51 -66.33 -80.50
C ALA A 508 -5.97 -67.61 -81.15
N LYS A 509 -4.97 -68.26 -80.54
CA LYS A 509 -4.46 -69.57 -81.02
C LYS A 509 -5.52 -70.66 -80.90
N GLU A 510 -6.21 -70.72 -79.77
CA GLU A 510 -7.27 -71.71 -79.52
C GLU A 510 -8.46 -71.51 -80.48
N ALA A 511 -8.88 -70.26 -80.67
CA ALA A 511 -9.97 -69.90 -81.58
C ALA A 511 -9.65 -70.28 -83.04
N LYS A 512 -8.43 -70.00 -83.52
CA LYS A 512 -7.96 -70.41 -84.85
C LYS A 512 -8.01 -71.93 -84.99
N GLN A 513 -7.53 -72.67 -84.00
CA GLN A 513 -7.56 -74.13 -84.03
C GLN A 513 -9.00 -74.66 -84.06
N LYS A 514 -9.90 -74.09 -83.26
CA LYS A 514 -11.31 -74.51 -83.20
C LYS A 514 -12.03 -74.30 -84.55
N ILE A 515 -11.72 -73.21 -85.25
CA ILE A 515 -12.22 -72.98 -86.61
C ILE A 515 -11.73 -74.06 -87.58
N VAL A 516 -10.46 -74.45 -87.53
CA VAL A 516 -9.91 -75.53 -88.37
C VAL A 516 -10.62 -76.85 -88.09
N ASP A 517 -10.83 -77.19 -86.82
CA ASP A 517 -11.51 -78.43 -86.43
C ASP A 517 -12.97 -78.47 -86.89
N LEU A 518 -13.68 -77.33 -86.80
CA LEU A 518 -15.04 -77.19 -87.31
C LEU A 518 -15.11 -77.32 -88.82
N HIS A 519 -14.17 -76.74 -89.58
CA HIS A 519 -14.10 -76.94 -91.03
C HIS A 519 -13.89 -78.42 -91.38
N LYS A 520 -12.93 -79.09 -90.73
CA LYS A 520 -12.71 -80.54 -90.90
C LYS A 520 -13.96 -81.37 -90.59
N LYS A 521 -14.76 -80.96 -89.59
CA LYS A 521 -16.03 -81.62 -89.27
C LYS A 521 -17.09 -81.37 -90.35
N TRP A 522 -17.23 -80.14 -90.82
CA TRP A 522 -18.17 -79.78 -91.89
C TRP A 522 -17.91 -80.52 -93.20
N PHE A 523 -16.65 -80.65 -93.61
CA PHE A 523 -16.27 -81.43 -94.80
C PHE A 523 -16.57 -82.92 -94.64
N ARG A 524 -16.46 -83.47 -93.42
CA ARG A 524 -16.80 -84.87 -93.11
C ARG A 524 -18.30 -85.15 -93.06
N GLU A 525 -19.14 -84.16 -92.74
CA GLU A 525 -20.61 -84.31 -92.73
C GLU A 525 -21.25 -84.06 -94.11
N LYS A 526 -20.49 -83.51 -95.07
CA LYS A 526 -20.93 -83.25 -96.45
C LYS A 526 -20.39 -84.24 -97.49
N ALA A 527 -19.37 -85.01 -97.13
CA ALA A 527 -18.92 -86.18 -97.88
C ALA A 527 -19.73 -87.39 -97.42
#